data_AF-A0A7V2AV71-F1
#
_entry.id   AF-A0A7V2AV71-F1
#
_cell.length_a   1.000
_cell.length_b   1.000
_cell.length_c   1.000
_cell.angle_alpha   90.00
_cell.angle_beta   90.00
_cell.angle_gamma   90.00
#
_symmetry.space_group_name_H-M   'P 1'
#
loop_
_entity.id
_entity.type
_entity.pdbx_description
1 polymer ?
#
loop_
_entity_poly.entity_id
_entity_poly.type
_entity_poly.pdbx_seq_one_letter_code
_entity_poly.pdbx_strand_id
1 'polypeptide(L)'
;MLTALKNVEYGFESTRPRSRGGTDGIFLIDRTHKPKNEMMRKLFDRFIDKPAAEALEISEHFGIELGEFMPVRVVSHDLRLLGLLHRKTNADILILVDCDRGT
;
A
#
# COMPACT_ATOMS: atom_id res chain seq x y z
N MET A 1 -18.41 5.66 -11.03
CA MET A 1 -18.18 6.83 -10.15
C MET A 1 -16.70 7.15 -10.20
N LEU A 2 -16.32 8.37 -10.57
CA LEU A 2 -14.93 8.81 -10.66
C LEU A 2 -14.52 9.40 -9.31
N THR A 3 -13.61 8.75 -8.59
CA THR A 3 -13.13 9.21 -7.28
C THR A 3 -11.72 9.76 -7.44
N ALA A 4 -11.54 11.05 -7.15
CA ALA A 4 -10.24 11.70 -7.19
C ALA A 4 -9.49 11.45 -5.87
N LEU A 5 -8.32 10.81 -5.94
CA LEU A 5 -7.44 10.58 -4.79
C LEU A 5 -6.57 11.81 -4.51
N LYS A 6 -7.19 12.97 -4.22
CA LYS A 6 -6.47 14.25 -4.03
C LYS A 6 -5.38 14.17 -2.96
N ASN A 7 -5.57 13.31 -1.96
CA ASN A 7 -4.65 13.22 -0.82
C ASN A 7 -3.39 12.41 -1.10
N VAL A 8 -3.30 11.74 -2.26
CA VAL A 8 -2.05 11.12 -2.72
C VAL A 8 -1.01 12.19 -3.08
N GLU A 9 -1.44 13.42 -3.39
CA GLU A 9 -0.55 14.57 -3.63
C GLU A 9 0.33 14.89 -2.41
N TYR A 10 -0.14 14.61 -1.19
CA TYR A 10 0.65 14.83 0.03
C TYR A 10 1.77 13.78 0.22
N GLY A 11 1.77 12.70 -0.56
CA GLY A 11 2.80 11.67 -0.55
C GLY A 11 2.82 10.82 0.73
N PHE A 12 3.92 10.07 0.90
CA PHE A 12 4.17 9.23 2.07
C PHE A 12 5.07 9.94 3.08
N GLU A 13 4.60 10.12 4.31
CA GLU A 13 5.37 10.75 5.40
C GLU A 13 6.03 9.68 6.29
N SER A 14 7.36 9.55 6.20
CA SER A 14 8.11 8.53 6.95
C SER A 14 8.14 8.73 8.47
N THR A 15 7.89 9.95 8.96
CA THR A 15 7.84 10.29 10.39
C THR A 15 6.49 9.94 11.02
N ARG A 16 5.43 9.79 10.21
CA ARG A 16 4.07 9.44 10.62
C ARG A 16 3.52 8.30 9.75
N PRO A 17 4.18 7.12 9.74
CA PRO A 17 3.85 6.06 8.81
C PRO A 17 2.50 5.38 9.12
N ARG A 18 1.87 5.66 10.27
CA ARG A 18 0.62 5.04 10.72
C ARG A 18 -0.49 6.09 10.84
N SER A 19 -1.65 5.82 10.22
CA SER A 19 -2.85 6.64 10.39
C SER A 19 -3.32 6.61 11.86
N ARG A 20 -3.42 7.79 12.47
CA ARG A 20 -4.01 8.00 13.80
C ARG A 20 -5.37 8.70 13.62
N GLY A 21 -6.35 7.97 13.12
CA GLY A 21 -7.77 8.37 13.17
C GLY A 21 -8.33 9.04 11.91
N GLY A 22 -8.75 8.24 10.92
CA GLY A 22 -9.60 8.68 9.81
C GLY A 22 -9.00 9.72 8.87
N THR A 23 -7.72 10.07 9.04
CA THR A 23 -7.02 11.01 8.17
C THR A 23 -6.65 10.34 6.87
N ASP A 24 -6.89 11.06 5.78
CA ASP A 24 -6.48 10.65 4.45
C ASP A 24 -4.96 10.70 4.27
N GLY A 25 -4.43 9.86 3.38
CA GLY A 25 -2.99 9.80 3.08
C GLY A 25 -2.48 8.39 2.79
N ILE A 26 -1.17 8.27 2.61
CA ILE A 26 -0.46 6.99 2.39
C ILE A 26 0.19 6.56 3.71
N PHE A 27 -0.18 5.37 4.19
CA PHE A 27 0.29 4.83 5.46
C PHE A 27 0.91 3.46 5.28
N LEU A 28 2.03 3.21 5.94
CA LEU A 28 2.70 1.92 5.95
C LEU A 28 1.81 0.88 6.64
N ILE A 29 1.74 -0.30 6.04
CA ILE A 29 1.24 -1.51 6.68
C ILE A 29 2.46 -2.32 7.08
N ASP A 30 2.67 -2.45 8.39
CA ASP A 30 3.74 -3.26 8.95
C ASP A 30 3.21 -4.57 9.55
N ARG A 31 4.12 -5.49 9.85
CA ARG A 31 3.81 -6.82 10.39
C ARG A 31 3.57 -6.84 11.91
N THR A 32 3.57 -5.68 12.57
CA THR A 32 3.60 -5.63 14.04
C THR A 32 2.23 -5.81 14.69
N HIS A 33 1.15 -5.55 13.95
CA HIS A 33 -0.21 -5.69 14.48
C HIS A 33 -0.61 -7.17 14.66
N LYS A 34 -1.14 -7.51 15.84
CA LYS A 34 -1.60 -8.86 16.20
C LYS A 34 -2.98 -8.77 16.87
N PRO A 35 -3.96 -9.63 16.48
CA PRO A 35 -3.88 -10.63 15.41
C PRO A 35 -3.76 -9.99 14.01
N LYS A 36 -3.27 -10.74 13.02
CA LYS A 36 -3.18 -10.23 11.64
C LYS A 36 -4.57 -9.83 11.15
N ASN A 37 -4.74 -8.58 10.72
CA ASN A 37 -5.99 -8.11 10.10
C ASN A 37 -6.06 -8.53 8.62
N GLU A 38 -7.21 -8.29 7.98
CA GLU A 38 -7.42 -8.72 6.58
C GLU A 38 -6.50 -8.01 5.59
N MET A 39 -6.21 -6.72 5.78
CA MET A 39 -5.27 -5.98 4.92
C MET A 39 -3.87 -6.61 4.93
N MET A 40 -3.39 -6.99 6.13
CA MET A 40 -2.10 -7.68 6.27
C MET A 40 -2.11 -9.04 5.57
N ARG A 41 -3.20 -9.81 5.69
CA ARG A 41 -3.32 -11.11 5.00
C ARG A 41 -3.32 -10.96 3.48
N LYS A 42 -4.02 -9.95 2.95
CA LYS A 42 -4.08 -9.65 1.52
C LYS A 42 -2.71 -9.28 0.96
N LEU A 43 -2.01 -8.33 1.59
CA LEU A 43 -0.72 -7.86 1.09
C LEU A 43 0.42 -8.86 1.36
N PHE A 44 0.58 -9.34 2.60
CA PHE A 44 1.71 -10.20 2.92
C PHE A 44 1.44 -11.64 2.51
N ASP A 45 0.42 -12.26 3.09
CA ASP A 45 0.25 -13.71 3.02
C ASP A 45 -0.22 -14.18 1.61
N ARG A 46 -0.88 -13.30 0.84
CA ARG A 46 -1.46 -13.62 -0.49
C ARG A 46 -0.79 -12.92 -1.67
N PHE A 47 0.00 -11.86 -1.47
CA PHE A 47 0.56 -11.08 -2.58
C PHE A 47 2.08 -10.99 -2.55
N ILE A 48 2.71 -10.74 -1.41
CA ILE A 48 4.17 -10.60 -1.31
C ILE A 48 4.85 -11.92 -0.96
N ASP A 49 4.47 -12.56 0.15
CA ASP A 49 5.17 -13.75 0.69
C ASP A 49 4.85 -15.02 -0.13
N LYS A 50 3.69 -15.03 -0.79
CA LYS A 50 3.30 -16.02 -1.78
C LYS A 50 3.00 -15.27 -3.06
N PRO A 51 4.02 -14.93 -3.86
CA PRO A 51 3.86 -14.00 -4.95
C PRO A 51 2.86 -14.54 -5.97
N ALA A 52 1.77 -13.80 -6.13
CA ALA A 52 0.82 -14.01 -7.20
C ALA A 52 1.49 -13.63 -8.54
N ALA A 53 0.94 -14.07 -9.67
CA ALA A 53 1.50 -13.78 -10.98
C ALA A 53 1.62 -12.26 -11.22
N GLU A 54 0.63 -11.50 -10.74
CA GLU A 54 0.57 -10.04 -10.80
C GLU A 54 1.69 -9.39 -9.98
N ALA A 55 2.07 -9.98 -8.84
CA ALA A 55 3.17 -9.47 -8.03
C ALA A 55 4.52 -9.65 -8.75
N LEU A 56 4.71 -10.79 -9.42
CA LEU A 56 5.91 -11.05 -10.22
C LEU A 56 5.98 -10.12 -11.44
N GLU A 57 4.84 -9.89 -12.12
CA GLU A 57 4.76 -8.95 -13.24
C GLU A 57 5.12 -7.52 -12.83
N ILE A 58 4.64 -7.07 -11.67
CA ILE A 58 5.04 -5.76 -11.10
C ILE A 58 6.55 -5.72 -10.85
N SER A 59 7.11 -6.76 -10.23
CA SER A 59 8.53 -6.83 -9.93
C SER A 59 9.38 -6.76 -11.21
N GLU A 60 8.99 -7.51 -12.25
CA GLU A 60 9.66 -7.53 -13.55
C GLU A 60 9.52 -6.18 -14.27
N HIS A 61 8.32 -5.61 -14.30
CA HIS A 61 8.04 -4.35 -14.99
C HIS A 61 8.86 -3.17 -14.45
N PHE A 62 8.99 -3.09 -13.12
CA PHE A 62 9.74 -2.00 -12.49
C PHE A 62 11.21 -2.34 -12.23
N GLY A 63 11.62 -3.60 -12.40
CA GLY A 63 12.97 -4.07 -12.08
C GLY A 63 13.30 -3.94 -10.59
N ILE A 64 12.32 -4.13 -9.71
CA ILE A 64 12.43 -3.96 -8.25
C ILE A 64 12.02 -5.26 -7.58
N GLU A 65 12.83 -5.78 -6.65
CA GLU A 65 12.47 -6.97 -5.90
C GLU A 65 11.23 -6.72 -5.02
N LEU A 66 10.36 -7.73 -4.89
CA LEU A 66 9.15 -7.62 -4.07
C LEU A 66 9.42 -7.20 -2.61
N GLY A 67 10.57 -7.58 -2.05
CA GLY A 67 10.98 -7.21 -0.70
C GLY A 67 11.38 -5.74 -0.53
N GLU A 68 11.68 -5.03 -1.63
CA GLU A 68 12.02 -3.60 -1.60
C GLU A 68 10.80 -2.68 -1.65
N PHE A 69 9.63 -3.23 -2.01
CA PHE A 69 8.38 -2.47 -1.95
C PHE A 69 7.91 -2.32 -0.50
N MET A 70 7.56 -1.11 -0.13
CA MET A 70 6.90 -0.76 1.11
C MET A 70 5.39 -1.03 0.98
N PRO A 71 4.81 -1.98 1.74
CA PRO A 71 3.36 -2.22 1.69
C PRO A 71 2.64 -1.06 2.35
N VAL A 72 1.70 -0.45 1.64
CA VAL A 72 0.98 0.74 2.12
C VAL A 72 -0.53 0.57 1.98
N ARG A 73 -1.28 1.34 2.76
CA ARG A 73 -2.67 1.67 2.48
C ARG A 73 -2.77 3.14 2.09
N VAL A 74 -3.60 3.41 1.09
CA VAL A 74 -4.04 4.75 0.75
C VAL A 74 -5.43 4.93 1.30
N VAL A 75 -5.59 5.91 2.18
CA VAL A 75 -6.89 6.28 2.76
C VAL A 75 -7.37 7.55 2.06
N SER A 76 -8.60 7.50 1.57
CA SER A 76 -9.30 8.67 1.02
C SER A 76 -10.78 8.58 1.38
N HIS A 77 -11.23 9.40 2.31
CA HIS A 77 -12.57 9.35 2.89
C HIS A 77 -12.85 7.92 3.39
N ASP A 78 -13.93 7.29 2.91
CA ASP A 78 -14.30 5.92 3.28
C ASP A 78 -13.57 4.84 2.48
N LEU A 79 -12.73 5.22 1.51
CA LEU A 79 -12.00 4.30 0.66
C LEU A 79 -10.63 3.97 1.26
N ARG A 80 -10.35 2.66 1.36
CA ARG A 80 -9.02 2.15 1.70
C ARG A 80 -8.50 1.31 0.55
N LEU A 81 -7.45 1.77 -0.10
CA LEU A 81 -6.74 1.03 -1.14
C LEU A 81 -5.46 0.44 -0.55
N LEU A 82 -5.08 -0.73 -1.01
CA LEU A 82 -3.83 -1.40 -0.67
C LEU A 82 -2.87 -1.24 -1.83
N GLY A 83 -1.60 -1.03 -1.52
CA GLY A 83 -0.60 -0.78 -2.53
C GLY A 83 0.82 -1.12 -2.12
N LEU A 84 1.70 -1.04 -3.11
CA LEU A 84 3.14 -1.15 -2.98
C LEU A 84 3.75 0.22 -3.31
N LEU A 85 4.53 0.76 -2.39
CA LEU A 85 5.25 2.02 -2.53
C LEU A 85 6.74 1.73 -2.66
N HIS A 86 7.39 2.28 -3.68
CA HIS A 86 8.85 2.31 -3.75
C HIS A 86 9.33 3.74 -3.90
N ARG A 87 10.21 4.15 -2.99
CA ARG A 87 10.71 5.52 -2.95
C ARG A 87 11.93 5.67 -3.86
N LYS A 88 11.92 6.68 -4.73
CA LYS A 88 13.08 7.06 -5.55
C LYS A 88 13.46 8.51 -5.30
N THR A 89 14.68 8.88 -5.66
CA THR A 89 15.21 10.24 -5.46
C THR A 89 14.36 11.33 -6.13
N ASN A 90 13.74 11.03 -7.28
CA ASN A 90 13.05 12.03 -8.10
C ASN A 90 11.51 11.91 -8.06
N ALA A 91 10.98 10.71 -7.84
CA ALA A 91 9.55 10.46 -7.77
C ALA A 91 9.27 9.11 -7.10
N ASP A 92 8.31 9.07 -6.19
CA ASP A 92 7.85 7.83 -5.61
C ASP A 92 6.96 7.06 -6.60
N ILE A 93 7.06 5.74 -6.58
CA ILE A 93 6.21 4.83 -7.36
C ILE A 93 5.18 4.23 -6.41
N LEU A 94 3.90 4.45 -6.69
CA LEU A 94 2.78 3.85 -5.96
C LEU A 94 1.97 2.96 -6.90
N ILE A 95 1.90 1.68 -6.57
CA ILE A 95 1.11 0.68 -7.30
C ILE A 95 -0.06 0.25 -6.42
N LEU A 96 -1.28 0.37 -6.92
CA LEU A 96 -2.50 -0.03 -6.20
C LEU A 96 -2.87 -1.46 -6.59
N VAL A 97 -2.98 -2.35 -5.61
CA VAL A 97 -3.12 -3.80 -5.85
C VAL A 97 -4.45 -4.37 -5.38
N ASP A 98 -5.11 -3.74 -4.41
CA ASP A 98 -6.43 -4.18 -3.92
C ASP A 98 -7.17 -3.03 -3.22
N CYS A 99 -8.44 -3.25 -2.90
CA CYS A 99 -9.28 -2.39 -2.08
C CYS A 99 -9.69 -3.13 -0.80
N ASP A 100 -9.51 -2.48 0.34
CA ASP A 100 -10.12 -2.89 1.61
C ASP A 100 -11.47 -2.18 1.76
N ARG A 101 -12.57 -2.92 1.62
CA ARG A 101 -13.91 -2.35 1.73
C ARG A 101 -14.37 -2.18 3.18
N GLY A 102 -13.67 -2.75 4.16
CA GLY A 102 -14.17 -2.85 5.52
C GLY A 102 -15.42 -3.73 5.59
N THR A 103 -15.32 -4.85 6.28
CA THR A 103 -16.51 -5.54 6.80
C THR A 103 -16.75 -5.06 8.22
#